data_AF-A0A379GJP4-F1
#
_entry.id   AF-A0A379GJP4-F1
#
_cell.length_a   1.000
_cell.length_b   1.000
_cell.length_c   1.000
_cell.angle_alpha   90.00
_cell.angle_beta   90.00
_cell.angle_gamma   90.00
#
_symmetry.space_group_name_H-M   'P 1'
#
loop_
_entity.id
_entity.type
_entity.pdbx_description
1 polymer ?
#
loop_
_entity_poly.entity_id
_entity_poly.type
_entity_poly.pdbx_seq_one_letter_code
_entity_poly.pdbx_strand_id
1 'polypeptide(L)' 'MLTLGYKRYNAKEMWINPIDAQNRGIKNGDMVRIYNDRGITQIPALVTERIIPGVVGLQAGAWWSP' A
#
# COMPACT_ATOMS: atom_id res chain seq x y z
N MET A 1 18.88 23.21 11.00
CA MET A 1 18.71 21.85 10.43
C MET A 1 17.22 21.51 10.51
N LEU A 2 16.44 21.88 9.50
CA LEU A 2 15.00 21.62 9.45
C LEU A 2 14.80 20.32 8.67
N THR A 3 14.44 19.23 9.33
CA THR A 3 13.97 18.02 8.64
C THR A 3 12.61 18.35 8.04
N LEU A 4 12.59 18.76 6.77
CA LEU A 4 11.33 18.88 6.02
C LEU A 4 10.73 17.47 5.95
N GLY A 5 9.84 17.16 6.88
CA GLY A 5 9.00 15.97 6.81
C GLY A 5 8.12 16.11 5.58
N TYR A 6 8.55 15.50 4.47
CA TYR A 6 7.78 15.41 3.24
C TYR A 6 6.60 14.47 3.50
N LYS A 7 5.56 14.99 4.17
CA LYS A 7 4.31 14.28 4.38
C LYS A 7 3.67 14.19 2.99
N ARG A 8 3.85 13.05 2.31
CA ARG A 8 3.25 12.77 1.00
C ARG A 8 1.74 12.69 1.18
N TYR A 9 1.07 13.84 1.16
CA TYR A 9 -0.37 14.00 1.37
C TYR A 9 -1.25 13.30 0.31
N ASN A 10 -0.65 12.66 -0.71
CA ASN A 10 -1.34 12.00 -1.82
C ASN A 10 -0.65 10.68 -2.27
N ALA A 11 0.17 10.05 -1.43
CA ALA A 11 0.68 8.72 -1.77
C ALA A 11 -0.49 7.74 -1.66
N LYS A 12 -0.95 7.25 -2.81
CA LYS A 12 -1.87 6.13 -2.87
C LYS A 12 -1.08 4.93 -2.33
N GLU A 13 -1.53 4.35 -1.23
CA GLU A 13 -0.89 3.22 -0.56
C GLU A 13 -1.88 2.08 -0.42
N MET A 14 -1.41 0.85 -0.53
CA MET A 14 -2.19 -0.33 -0.21
C MET A 14 -1.94 -0.73 1.24
N TRP A 15 -3.00 -0.82 2.03
CA TRP A 15 -2.92 -1.24 3.43
C TRP A 15 -2.93 -2.76 3.50
N ILE A 16 -2.02 -3.31 4.31
CA ILE A 16 -1.92 -4.75 4.57
C ILE A 16 -1.63 -4.98 6.05
N ASN A 17 -2.21 -6.04 6.60
CA ASN A 17 -1.98 -6.44 7.99
C ASN A 17 -0.53 -6.95 8.17
N PRO A 18 0.15 -6.70 9.30
CA PRO A 18 1.51 -7.19 9.54
C PRO A 18 1.66 -8.70 9.40
N ILE A 19 0.65 -9.50 9.77
CA ILE A 19 0.67 -10.96 9.66
C ILE A 19 0.78 -11.38 8.19
N ASP A 20 -0.05 -10.79 7.32
CA ASP A 20 -0.03 -11.08 5.90
C ASP A 20 1.21 -10.53 5.22
N ALA A 21 1.65 -9.33 5.64
CA ALA A 21 2.87 -8.72 5.14
C ALA A 21 4.09 -9.60 5.45
N GLN A 22 4.20 -10.12 6.68
CA GLN A 22 5.28 -11.02 7.09
C GLN A 22 5.24 -12.33 6.30
N ASN A 23 4.06 -12.95 6.17
CA ASN A 23 3.88 -14.19 5.39
C ASN A 23 4.26 -14.01 3.91
N ARG A 24 4.16 -12.79 3.38
CA ARG A 24 4.50 -12.44 1.99
C ARG A 24 5.86 -11.78 1.83
N GLY A 25 6.60 -11.56 2.92
CA GLY A 25 7.90 -10.85 2.90
C GLY A 25 7.81 -9.37 2.51
N ILE A 26 6.66 -8.73 2.69
CA ILE A 26 6.40 -7.33 2.34
C ILE A 26 6.73 -6.43 3.53
N LYS A 27 7.47 -5.35 3.26
CA LYS A 27 7.79 -4.30 4.24
C LYS A 27 7.06 -3.00 3.93
N ASN A 28 7.04 -2.12 4.91
CA ASN A 28 6.45 -0.79 4.76
C ASN A 28 7.20 0.02 3.69
N GLY A 29 6.47 0.56 2.71
CA GLY A 29 7.02 1.30 1.58
C GLY A 29 7.42 0.42 0.38
N ASP A 30 7.36 -0.91 0.49
CA ASP A 30 7.68 -1.80 -0.63
C ASP A 30 6.67 -1.61 -1.77
N MET A 31 7.18 -1.58 -3.00
CA MET A 31 6.33 -1.57 -4.18
C MET A 31 5.72 -2.95 -4.39
N VAL A 32 4.41 -3.07 -4.16
CA VAL A 32 3.66 -4.31 -4.35
C VAL A 32 2.87 -4.29 -5.65
N ARG A 33 2.68 -5.49 -6.23
CA ARG A 33 1.85 -5.70 -7.41
C ARG A 33 0.56 -6.38 -6.99
N ILE A 34 -0.56 -5.70 -7.21
CA ILE A 34 -1.91 -6.22 -7.01
C ILE A 34 -2.44 -6.59 -8.39
N TYR A 35 -2.87 -7.82 -8.58
CA TYR A 35 -3.38 -8.27 -9.87
C TYR A 35 -4.62 -9.15 -9.70
N ASN A 36 -5.46 -9.14 -10.71
CA ASN A 36 -6.55 -10.08 -10.92
C ASN A 36 -6.72 -10.29 -12.43
N ASP A 37 -7.71 -11.09 -12.82
CA ASP A 37 -7.99 -11.40 -14.23
C ASP A 37 -8.36 -10.17 -15.08
N ARG A 38 -8.68 -9.04 -14.43
CA ARG A 38 -9.08 -7.80 -15.11
C ARG A 38 -7.93 -6.81 -15.29
N GLY A 39 -6.85 -6.95 -14.52
CA GLY A 39 -5.74 -6.00 -14.60
C GLY A 39 -4.74 -6.10 -13.46
N ILE A 40 -3.75 -5.20 -13.53
CA ILE A 40 -2.60 -5.15 -12.64
C ILE A 40 -2.37 -3.70 -12.22
N THR A 41 -2.12 -3.49 -10.93
CA THR A 41 -1.76 -2.19 -10.35
C THR A 41 -0.51 -2.34 -9.49
N GLN A 42 0.40 -1.35 -9.55
CA GLN A 42 1.58 -1.26 -8.69
C GLN A 42 1.48 -0.07 -7.76
N ILE A 43 1.72 -0.28 -6.47
CA ILE A 43 1.51 0.72 -5.43
C ILE A 43 2.39 0.42 -4.21
N PRO A 44 2.88 1.42 -3.46
CA PRO A 44 3.57 1.17 -2.20
C PRO A 44 2.64 0.53 -1.15
N ALA A 45 3.18 -0.39 -0.36
CA ALA A 45 2.50 -1.02 0.76
C ALA A 45 2.63 -0.18 2.04
N LEU A 46 1.52 0.02 2.74
CA LEU A 46 1.47 0.50 4.11
C LEU A 46 1.13 -0.67 5.03
N VAL A 47 2.09 -1.08 5.87
CA VAL A 47 1.87 -2.17 6.84
C VAL A 47 1.23 -1.59 8.09
N THR A 48 0.02 -2.04 8.43
CA THR A 48 -0.75 -1.47 9.55
C THR A 48 -1.70 -2.48 10.20
N GLU A 49 -1.83 -2.43 11.53
CA GLU A 49 -2.79 -3.24 12.30
C GLU A 49 -4.24 -2.72 12.19
N ARG A 50 -4.46 -1.62 11.46
CA ARG A 50 -5.79 -1.01 11.25
C ARG A 50 -6.67 -1.77 10.26
N ILE A 51 -6.13 -2.79 9.60
CA ILE A 51 -6.86 -3.66 8.69
C ILE A 51 -6.89 -5.10 9.23
N ILE A 52 -8.03 -5.75 9.05
CA ILE A 52 -8.20 -7.14 9.47
C ILE A 52 -7.28 -8.08 8.66
N PRO A 53 -6.70 -9.13 9.29
CA PRO A 53 -5.91 -10.13 8.57
C PRO A 53 -6.70 -10.80 7.45
N GLY A 54 -6.01 -11.13 6.35
CA GLY A 54 -6.59 -11.71 5.13
C GLY A 54 -7.20 -10.70 4.17
N VAL A 55 -7.20 -9.41 4.50
CA VAL A 55 -7.78 -8.34 3.66
C VAL A 55 -6.72 -7.30 3.34
N VAL A 56 -6.76 -6.79 2.10
CA VAL A 56 -5.97 -5.63 1.66
C VAL A 56 -6.91 -4.46 1.36
N GLY A 57 -6.50 -3.26 1.78
CA GLY A 57 -7.27 -2.03 1.60
C GLY A 57 -6.60 -1.15 0.57
N LEU A 58 -7.27 -0.87 -0.53
CA LEU A 58 -6.80 0.11 -1.52
C LEU A 58 -7.73 1.32 -1.47
N GLN A 59 -7.21 2.48 -1.07
CA GLN A 59 -8.03 3.68 -0.99
C GLN A 59 -8.49 4.08 -2.41
N ALA A 60 -9.80 4.24 -2.59
CA ALA A 60 -10.43 4.68 -3.83
C ALA A 60 -10.13 6.18 -4.09
N GLY A 61 -8.88 6.45 -4.43
CA GLY A 61 -8.38 7.73 -4.96
C GLY A 61 -7.39 7.49 -6.08
N ALA A 62 -7.19 6.23 -6.48
CA ALA A 62 -6.37 5.79 -7.59
C ALA A 62 -6.94 6.13 -8.97
N TRP A 63 -7.31 7.40 -9.16
CA TRP A 63 -7.65 7.96 -10.46
C TRP A 63 -6.53 7.67 -11.45
N TRP A 64 -6.91 7.02 -12.55
CA TRP A 64 -6.10 6.75 -13.72
C TRP A 64 -5.59 8.09 -14.27
N SER A 65 -4.28 8.27 -14.30
CA SER A 65 -3.62 9.36 -15.00
C SER A 65 -2.79 8.75 -16.12
N PRO A 66 -3.21 8.85 -17.39
CA PRO A 66 -2.47 8.34 -18.54
C PRO A 66 -1.12 9.03 -18.71
#